data_AF-A0A5B7JB09-F1
#
_entry.id   AF-A0A5B7JB09-F1
#
_cell.length_a   1.000
_cell.length_b   1.000
_cell.length_c   1.000
_cell.angle_alpha   90.00
_cell.angle_beta   90.00
_cell.angle_gamma   90.00
#
_symmetry.space_group_name_H-M   'P 1'
#
loop_
_entity.id
_entity.type
_entity.pdbx_description
1 polymer ?
#
loop_
_entity_poly.entity_id
_entity_poly.type
_entity_poly.pdbx_seq_one_letter_code
_entity_poly.pdbx_strand_id
1 'polypeptide(L)'
;MCRTGGQGPKGISCVLVEKGTPGLSFGKKEKKVGWNSQPTRMVIFEDCRVPASNIIGSEGQGFNIAMKGLNGGRINIASCSLGAAQASIEAAVDYVKVRKQFSKPLSSFQNTQFRLAEMGTEVVASRLLVRNAAQALQDDHPDTVALCSMAKYFVTERCFQVG
;
A
#
# COMPACT_ATOMS: atom_id res chain seq x y z
N MET A 1 -4.76 -4.73 17.39
CA MET A 1 -6.23 -4.86 17.46
C MET A 1 -6.54 -6.19 18.14
N CYS A 2 -7.28 -6.17 19.25
CA CYS A 2 -7.67 -7.37 20.01
C CYS A 2 -9.12 -7.26 20.47
N ARG A 3 -9.75 -8.38 20.82
CA ARG A 3 -11.13 -8.40 21.33
C ARG A 3 -11.12 -8.16 22.83
N THR A 4 -11.89 -7.20 23.31
CA THR A 4 -12.12 -6.96 24.75
C THR A 4 -13.60 -7.07 25.13
N GLY A 5 -14.51 -6.93 24.16
CA GLY A 5 -15.95 -7.10 24.34
C GLY A 5 -16.54 -8.32 23.61
N GLY A 6 -17.84 -8.22 23.29
CA GLY A 6 -18.59 -9.27 22.59
C GLY A 6 -18.16 -9.50 21.13
N GLN A 7 -18.94 -10.29 20.41
CA GLN A 7 -18.69 -10.58 18.99
C GLN A 7 -18.85 -9.33 18.10
N GLY A 8 -18.23 -9.37 16.92
CA GLY A 8 -18.32 -8.31 15.92
C GLY A 8 -17.39 -7.11 16.14
N PRO A 9 -17.52 -6.06 15.30
CA PRO A 9 -16.62 -4.90 15.28
C PRO A 9 -16.58 -4.07 16.56
N LYS A 10 -17.73 -3.95 17.25
CA LYS A 10 -17.87 -3.17 18.50
C LYS A 10 -17.10 -3.78 19.68
N GLY A 11 -16.71 -5.04 19.59
CA GLY A 11 -15.92 -5.72 20.63
C GLY A 11 -14.41 -5.60 20.46
N ILE A 12 -13.92 -4.86 19.44
CA ILE A 12 -12.49 -4.75 19.13
C ILE A 12 -11.91 -3.46 19.70
N SER A 13 -10.75 -3.56 20.34
CA SER A 13 -9.98 -2.45 20.91
C SER A 13 -8.59 -2.35 20.28
N CYS A 14 -8.03 -1.14 20.30
CA CYS A 14 -6.65 -0.88 19.91
C CYS A 14 -5.79 -0.80 21.18
N VAL A 15 -4.77 -1.65 21.27
CA VAL A 15 -3.89 -1.73 22.46
C VAL A 15 -2.45 -1.66 22.00
N LEU A 16 -1.69 -0.74 22.60
CA LEU A 16 -0.24 -0.64 22.43
C LEU A 16 0.45 -1.72 23.28
N VAL A 17 1.33 -2.51 22.66
CA VAL A 17 2.16 -3.49 23.37
C VAL A 17 3.61 -3.20 23.09
N GLU A 18 4.39 -3.00 24.14
CA GLU A 18 5.81 -2.68 24.04
C GLU A 18 6.64 -3.94 23.75
N LYS A 19 7.70 -3.78 22.97
CA LYS A 19 8.63 -4.89 22.73
C LYS A 19 9.32 -5.26 24.06
N GLY A 20 9.27 -6.53 24.42
CA GLY A 20 9.86 -7.04 25.67
C GLY A 20 8.84 -7.30 26.77
N THR A 21 7.56 -6.96 26.57
CA THR A 21 6.48 -7.38 27.48
C THR A 21 6.48 -8.91 27.64
N PRO A 22 6.51 -9.45 28.87
CA PRO A 22 6.41 -10.89 29.09
C PRO A 22 5.17 -11.47 28.41
N GLY A 23 5.33 -12.60 27.71
CA GLY A 23 4.26 -13.22 26.92
C GLY A 23 4.18 -12.74 25.45
N LEU A 24 4.92 -11.69 25.06
CA LEU A 24 5.08 -11.29 23.66
C LEU A 24 6.29 -12.00 23.03
N SER A 25 6.07 -12.73 21.93
CA SER A 25 7.15 -13.38 21.17
C SER A 25 6.95 -13.25 19.65
N PHE A 26 7.98 -13.64 18.89
CA PHE A 26 7.99 -13.52 17.42
C PHE A 26 8.41 -14.84 16.77
N GLY A 27 7.70 -15.22 15.71
CA GLY A 27 8.03 -16.38 14.90
C GLY A 27 9.29 -16.20 14.03
N LYS A 28 9.54 -17.18 13.17
CA LYS A 28 10.62 -17.13 12.18
C LYS A 28 10.43 -15.97 11.18
N LYS A 29 11.53 -15.55 10.55
CA LYS A 29 11.47 -14.60 9.44
C LYS A 29 10.96 -15.30 8.18
N GLU A 30 9.84 -14.84 7.65
CA GLU A 30 9.23 -15.43 6.46
C GLU A 30 10.01 -15.10 5.18
N LYS A 31 10.08 -16.09 4.28
CA LYS A 31 10.58 -15.92 2.92
C LYS A 31 9.42 -15.44 2.04
N LYS A 32 9.66 -14.40 1.24
CA LYS A 32 8.65 -13.72 0.42
C LYS A 32 9.16 -13.53 -1.01
N VAL A 33 8.24 -13.30 -1.94
CA VAL A 33 8.57 -12.98 -3.34
C VAL A 33 9.27 -11.62 -3.43
N GLY A 34 8.69 -10.59 -2.79
CA GLY A 34 9.21 -9.23 -2.75
C GLY A 34 9.13 -8.63 -1.35
N TRP A 35 9.33 -7.31 -1.25
CA TRP A 35 9.29 -6.60 0.04
C TRP A 35 10.29 -7.22 1.04
N ASN A 36 11.47 -7.61 0.56
CA ASN A 36 12.46 -8.38 1.34
C ASN A 36 13.21 -7.55 2.40
N SER A 37 13.25 -6.23 2.22
CA SER A 37 13.86 -5.28 3.16
C SER A 37 13.11 -5.19 4.49
N GLN A 38 11.82 -5.56 4.54
CA GLN A 38 11.05 -5.56 5.78
C GLN A 38 10.93 -6.97 6.37
N PRO A 39 11.24 -7.16 7.68
CA PRO A 39 11.05 -8.44 8.34
C PRO A 39 9.56 -8.72 8.54
N THR A 40 9.10 -9.84 7.99
CA THR A 40 7.73 -10.33 8.20
C THR A 40 7.82 -11.55 9.09
N ARG A 41 7.08 -11.55 10.20
CA ARG A 41 7.06 -12.59 11.23
C ARG A 41 5.67 -12.66 11.85
N MET A 42 5.30 -13.82 12.37
CA MET A 42 4.17 -13.90 13.30
C MET A 42 4.48 -13.14 14.58
N VAL A 43 3.49 -12.44 15.13
CA VAL A 43 3.52 -11.83 16.46
C VAL A 43 2.60 -12.65 17.35
N ILE A 44 3.14 -13.20 18.43
CA ILE A 44 2.49 -14.19 19.29
C ILE A 44 2.31 -13.59 20.69
N PHE A 45 1.14 -13.80 21.27
CA PHE A 45 0.78 -13.33 22.61
C PHE A 45 0.30 -14.52 23.45
N GLU A 46 1.04 -14.86 24.50
CA GLU A 46 0.74 -15.95 25.45
C GLU A 46 0.76 -15.36 26.87
N ASP A 47 -0.41 -15.24 27.50
CA ASP A 47 -0.58 -14.61 28.81
C ASP A 47 0.13 -13.24 28.95
N CYS A 48 0.15 -12.48 27.85
CA CYS A 48 0.84 -11.20 27.72
C CYS A 48 0.10 -10.10 28.49
N ARG A 49 0.55 -9.79 29.71
CA ARG A 49 -0.04 -8.74 30.57
C ARG A 49 0.37 -7.35 30.10
N VAL A 50 -0.61 -6.48 29.85
CA VAL A 50 -0.43 -5.11 29.37
C VAL A 50 -1.27 -4.14 30.22
N PRO A 51 -0.77 -2.96 30.59
CA PRO A 51 -1.56 -1.96 31.32
C PRO A 51 -2.81 -1.52 30.55
N ALA A 52 -3.93 -1.34 31.24
CA ALA A 52 -5.16 -0.83 30.64
C ALA A 52 -4.99 0.59 30.05
N SER A 53 -4.04 1.37 30.58
CA SER A 53 -3.65 2.69 30.06
C SER A 53 -3.08 2.65 28.63
N ASN A 54 -2.68 1.48 28.13
CA ASN A 54 -2.18 1.32 26.76
C ASN A 54 -3.31 1.19 25.72
N ILE A 55 -4.58 1.26 26.13
CA ILE A 55 -5.70 1.36 25.20
C ILE A 55 -5.61 2.70 24.47
N ILE A 56 -5.60 2.65 23.13
CA ILE A 56 -5.64 3.82 22.27
C ILE A 56 -7.10 4.14 21.95
N GLY A 57 -7.58 5.29 22.39
CA GLY A 57 -8.99 5.66 22.34
C GLY A 57 -9.78 5.02 23.48
N SER A 58 -11.05 4.70 23.25
CA SER A 58 -11.88 3.95 24.20
C SER A 58 -11.97 2.47 23.85
N GLU A 59 -12.33 1.67 24.84
CA GLU A 59 -12.67 0.27 24.63
C GLU A 59 -13.76 0.11 23.55
N GLY A 60 -13.61 -0.87 22.66
CA GLY A 60 -14.55 -1.13 21.56
C GLY A 60 -14.39 -0.21 20.33
N GLN A 61 -13.49 0.77 20.36
CA GLN A 61 -13.25 1.68 19.22
C GLN A 61 -12.19 1.20 18.23
N GLY A 62 -11.54 0.06 18.48
CA GLY A 62 -10.41 -0.44 17.69
C GLY A 62 -10.73 -0.63 16.21
N PHE A 63 -11.92 -1.14 15.88
CA PHE A 63 -12.32 -1.30 14.48
C PHE A 63 -12.46 0.04 13.75
N ASN A 64 -13.04 1.05 14.39
CA ASN A 64 -13.18 2.39 13.81
C ASN A 64 -11.81 3.03 13.57
N ILE A 65 -10.87 2.86 14.51
CA ILE A 65 -9.49 3.32 14.36
C ILE A 65 -8.83 2.63 13.16
N ALA A 66 -8.98 1.31 13.01
CA ALA A 66 -8.46 0.57 11.84
C ALA A 66 -9.05 1.10 10.53
N MET A 67 -10.36 1.35 10.47
CA MET A 67 -11.02 1.83 9.26
C MET A 67 -10.59 3.24 8.88
N LYS A 68 -10.40 4.14 9.86
CA LYS A 68 -9.83 5.47 9.61
C LYS A 68 -8.41 5.38 9.05
N GLY A 69 -7.57 4.50 9.61
CA GLY A 69 -6.22 4.27 9.11
C GLY A 69 -6.18 3.68 7.69
N LEU A 70 -7.20 2.92 7.29
CA LEU A 70 -7.23 2.23 6.00
C LEU A 70 -7.33 3.18 4.80
N ASN A 71 -8.03 4.31 4.93
CA ASN A 71 -8.13 5.30 3.84
C ASN A 71 -6.76 5.88 3.50
N GLY A 72 -6.00 6.33 4.51
CA GLY A 72 -4.61 6.76 4.32
C GLY A 72 -3.71 5.64 3.82
N GLY A 73 -3.86 4.43 4.38
CA GLY A 73 -3.11 3.25 3.94
C GLY A 73 -3.30 2.91 2.44
N ARG A 74 -4.53 3.05 1.93
CA ARG A 74 -4.89 2.84 0.52
C ARG A 74 -4.19 3.83 -0.41
N ILE A 75 -4.18 5.12 -0.05
CA ILE A 75 -3.47 6.16 -0.80
C ILE A 75 -1.96 5.90 -0.78
N ASN A 76 -1.42 5.53 0.39
CA ASN A 76 0.01 5.32 0.55
C ASN A 76 0.52 4.13 -0.29
N ILE A 77 -0.18 2.98 -0.26
CA ILE A 77 0.24 1.83 -1.07
C ILE A 77 0.08 2.10 -2.58
N ALA A 78 -0.98 2.80 -2.98
CA ALA A 78 -1.14 3.25 -4.37
C ALA A 78 0.01 4.16 -4.81
N SER A 79 0.44 5.07 -3.92
CA SER A 79 1.57 5.96 -4.17
C SER A 79 2.90 5.20 -4.30
N CYS A 80 3.12 4.16 -3.50
CA CYS A 80 4.28 3.27 -3.66
C CYS A 80 4.27 2.58 -5.03
N SER A 81 3.12 2.05 -5.47
CA SER A 81 2.97 1.44 -6.79
C SER A 81 3.24 2.43 -7.92
N LEU A 82 2.73 3.66 -7.80
CA LEU A 82 2.99 4.72 -8.76
C LEU A 82 4.48 5.07 -8.87
N GLY A 83 5.18 5.18 -7.73
CA GLY A 83 6.62 5.45 -7.72
C GLY A 83 7.41 4.36 -8.44
N ALA A 84 7.07 3.09 -8.18
CA ALA A 84 7.70 1.95 -8.88
C ALA A 84 7.43 1.99 -10.39
N ALA A 85 6.17 2.21 -10.81
CA ALA A 85 5.81 2.27 -12.22
C ALA A 85 6.48 3.45 -12.95
N GLN A 86 6.59 4.62 -12.31
CA GLN A 86 7.31 5.76 -12.87
C GLN A 86 8.80 5.43 -13.10
N ALA A 87 9.46 4.81 -12.11
CA ALA A 87 10.85 4.39 -12.27
C ALA A 87 11.01 3.33 -13.38
N SER A 88 10.06 2.39 -13.49
CA SER A 88 10.08 1.37 -14.54
C SER A 88 9.97 1.96 -15.94
N ILE A 89 9.06 2.92 -16.18
CA ILE A 89 8.95 3.54 -17.50
C ILE A 89 10.18 4.41 -17.84
N GLU A 90 10.74 5.13 -16.88
CA GLU A 90 11.98 5.90 -17.08
C GLU A 90 13.13 4.98 -17.49
N ALA A 91 13.34 3.90 -16.75
CA ALA A 91 14.36 2.90 -17.07
C ALA A 91 14.12 2.24 -18.44
N ALA A 92 12.85 1.95 -18.78
CA ALA A 92 12.49 1.39 -20.09
C ALA A 92 12.80 2.36 -21.23
N VAL A 93 12.46 3.65 -21.07
CA VAL A 93 12.75 4.70 -22.07
C VAL A 93 14.25 4.83 -22.31
N ASP A 94 15.05 4.87 -21.25
CA ASP A 94 16.51 4.95 -21.35
C ASP A 94 17.08 3.71 -22.06
N TYR A 95 16.60 2.53 -21.69
CA TYR A 95 17.04 1.28 -22.29
C TYR A 95 16.73 1.21 -23.80
N VAL A 96 15.51 1.55 -24.22
CA VAL A 96 15.12 1.41 -25.64
C VAL A 96 15.83 2.40 -26.56
N LYS A 97 16.31 3.52 -26.03
CA LYS A 97 17.09 4.51 -26.79
C LYS A 97 18.50 4.01 -27.10
N VAL A 98 19.11 3.26 -26.18
CA VAL A 98 20.50 2.78 -26.33
C VAL A 98 20.58 1.36 -26.91
N ARG A 99 19.60 0.50 -26.62
CA ARG A 99 19.58 -0.88 -27.10
C ARG A 99 19.25 -0.93 -28.59
N LYS A 100 20.07 -1.64 -29.36
CA LYS A 100 19.86 -1.85 -30.80
C LYS A 100 19.56 -3.32 -31.11
N GLN A 101 18.62 -3.53 -32.04
CA GLN A 101 18.34 -4.81 -32.69
C GLN A 101 17.95 -4.55 -34.15
N PHE A 102 18.27 -5.48 -35.05
CA PHE A 102 18.08 -5.30 -36.48
C PHE A 102 18.64 -3.95 -36.98
N SER A 103 19.86 -3.64 -36.51
CA SER A 103 20.64 -2.45 -36.88
C SER A 103 20.03 -1.08 -36.51
N LYS A 104 18.97 -1.03 -35.70
CA LYS A 104 18.36 0.24 -35.25
C LYS A 104 17.99 0.22 -33.76
N PRO A 105 17.88 1.38 -33.09
CA PRO A 105 17.42 1.45 -31.70
C PRO A 105 16.03 0.85 -31.52
N LEU A 106 15.76 0.22 -30.38
CA LEU A 106 14.43 -0.30 -30.07
C LEU A 106 13.36 0.80 -30.06
N SER A 107 13.73 2.04 -29.70
CA SER A 107 12.84 3.21 -29.75
C SER A 107 12.36 3.58 -31.16
N SER A 108 12.98 3.06 -32.23
CA SER A 108 12.55 3.31 -33.62
C SER A 108 11.45 2.38 -34.13
N PHE A 109 11.10 1.33 -33.37
CA PHE A 109 10.03 0.42 -33.72
C PHE A 109 8.69 0.94 -33.20
N GLN A 110 7.69 1.06 -34.09
CA GLN A 110 6.37 1.60 -33.75
C GLN A 110 5.69 0.84 -32.60
N ASN A 111 5.78 -0.49 -32.58
CA ASN A 111 5.20 -1.30 -31.51
C ASN A 111 5.80 -0.97 -30.13
N THR A 112 7.11 -0.71 -30.06
CA THR A 112 7.77 -0.26 -28.82
C THR A 112 7.28 1.12 -28.41
N GLN A 113 7.11 2.04 -29.36
CA GLN A 113 6.57 3.38 -29.08
C GLN A 113 5.13 3.31 -28.55
N PHE A 114 4.29 2.45 -29.12
CA PHE A 114 2.90 2.25 -28.65
C PHE A 114 2.87 1.73 -27.23
N ARG A 115 3.71 0.74 -26.90
CA ARG A 115 3.78 0.22 -25.54
C ARG A 115 4.22 1.28 -24.53
N LEU A 116 5.21 2.10 -24.88
CA LEU A 116 5.65 3.21 -24.03
C LEU A 116 4.57 4.29 -23.87
N ALA A 117 3.80 4.57 -24.92
CA ALA A 117 2.68 5.50 -24.86
C ALA A 117 1.56 4.99 -23.93
N GLU A 118 1.21 3.71 -23.99
CA GLU A 118 0.30 3.06 -23.03
C GLU A 118 0.81 3.19 -21.60
N MET A 119 2.05 2.78 -21.35
CA MET A 119 2.66 2.85 -20.02
C MET A 119 2.63 4.29 -19.46
N GLY A 120 2.99 5.27 -20.30
CA GLY A 120 2.98 6.68 -19.90
C GLY A 120 1.57 7.18 -19.56
N THR A 121 0.59 6.78 -20.36
CA THR A 121 -0.83 7.11 -20.13
C THR A 121 -1.31 6.55 -18.79
N GLU A 122 -1.02 5.28 -18.51
CA GLU A 122 -1.42 4.60 -17.28
C GLU A 122 -0.77 5.22 -16.03
N VAL A 123 0.50 5.62 -16.11
CA VAL A 123 1.20 6.31 -15.03
C VAL A 123 0.61 7.70 -14.75
N VAL A 124 0.29 8.46 -15.80
CA VAL A 124 -0.35 9.78 -15.65
C VAL A 124 -1.76 9.63 -15.06
N ALA A 125 -2.59 8.73 -15.59
CA ALA A 125 -3.92 8.46 -15.06
C ALA A 125 -3.87 8.01 -13.58
N SER A 126 -2.95 7.10 -13.25
CA SER A 126 -2.73 6.64 -11.88
C SER A 126 -2.34 7.77 -10.93
N ARG A 127 -1.47 8.68 -11.38
CA ARG A 127 -1.05 9.86 -10.61
C ARG A 127 -2.22 10.79 -10.32
N LEU A 128 -3.07 11.05 -11.30
CA LEU A 128 -4.25 11.90 -11.11
C LEU A 128 -5.21 11.27 -10.11
N LEU A 129 -5.47 9.97 -10.24
CA LEU A 129 -6.44 9.28 -9.38
C LEU A 129 -5.99 9.21 -7.93
N VAL A 130 -4.70 8.89 -7.66
CA VAL A 130 -4.19 8.83 -6.28
C VAL A 130 -4.17 10.21 -5.62
N ARG A 131 -3.82 11.26 -6.38
CA ARG A 131 -3.81 12.64 -5.86
C ARG A 131 -5.23 13.16 -5.61
N ASN A 132 -6.18 12.82 -6.48
CA ASN A 132 -7.58 13.16 -6.27
C ASN A 132 -8.13 12.51 -4.99
N ALA A 133 -7.84 11.23 -4.75
CA ALA A 133 -8.23 10.56 -3.51
C ALA A 133 -7.54 11.15 -2.27
N ALA A 134 -6.27 11.56 -2.39
CA ALA A 134 -5.55 12.22 -1.31
C ALA A 134 -6.16 13.59 -0.96
N GLN A 135 -6.51 14.40 -1.97
CA GLN A 135 -7.19 15.67 -1.78
C GLN A 135 -8.55 15.47 -1.12
N ALA A 136 -9.36 14.53 -1.63
CA ALA A 136 -10.65 14.20 -1.03
C ALA A 136 -10.52 13.82 0.46
N LEU A 137 -9.51 13.03 0.82
CA LEU A 137 -9.24 12.68 2.22
C LEU A 137 -8.85 13.89 3.08
N GLN A 138 -8.08 14.83 2.54
CA GLN A 138 -7.69 16.04 3.27
C GLN A 138 -8.87 16.99 3.50
N ASP A 139 -9.78 17.06 2.53
CA ASP A 139 -10.94 17.96 2.55
C ASP A 139 -12.17 17.34 3.26
N ASP A 140 -12.04 16.15 3.84
CA ASP A 140 -13.14 15.35 4.41
C ASP A 140 -14.32 15.20 3.44
N HIS A 141 -14.02 14.99 2.16
CA HIS A 141 -15.03 14.90 1.11
C HIS A 141 -15.99 13.71 1.37
N PRO A 142 -17.31 13.84 1.14
CA PRO A 142 -18.28 12.77 1.41
C PRO A 142 -17.92 11.43 0.76
N ASP A 143 -17.38 11.46 -0.45
CA ASP A 143 -16.98 10.26 -1.22
C ASP A 143 -15.56 9.74 -0.92
N THR A 144 -14.88 10.27 0.10
CA THR A 144 -13.48 9.92 0.41
C THR A 144 -13.22 8.41 0.45
N VAL A 145 -14.11 7.66 1.08
CA VAL A 145 -13.96 6.20 1.22
C VAL A 145 -13.99 5.50 -0.14
N ALA A 146 -14.91 5.91 -1.02
CA ALA A 146 -15.04 5.37 -2.36
C ALA A 146 -13.82 5.75 -3.21
N LEU A 147 -13.42 7.02 -3.20
CA LEU A 147 -12.28 7.53 -3.96
C LEU A 147 -10.97 6.86 -3.53
N CYS A 148 -10.71 6.68 -2.23
CA CYS A 148 -9.54 5.95 -1.72
C CYS A 148 -9.53 4.49 -2.20
N SER A 149 -10.70 3.85 -2.23
CA SER A 149 -10.83 2.45 -2.65
C SER A 149 -10.59 2.30 -4.16
N MET A 150 -11.20 3.17 -4.97
CA MET A 150 -11.03 3.22 -6.43
C MET A 150 -9.59 3.54 -6.80
N ALA A 151 -8.98 4.53 -6.16
CA ALA A 151 -7.58 4.89 -6.36
C ALA A 151 -6.66 3.71 -6.05
N LYS A 152 -6.81 3.06 -4.89
CA LYS A 152 -6.01 1.88 -4.58
C LYS A 152 -6.18 0.79 -5.63
N TYR A 153 -7.41 0.43 -5.97
CA TYR A 153 -7.67 -0.64 -6.94
C TYR A 153 -7.02 -0.34 -8.29
N PHE A 154 -7.40 0.76 -8.92
CA PHE A 154 -6.93 1.11 -10.26
C PHE A 154 -5.41 1.28 -10.30
N VAL A 155 -4.84 2.06 -9.37
CA VAL A 155 -3.40 2.37 -9.38
C VAL A 155 -2.58 1.11 -9.15
N THR A 156 -2.95 0.24 -8.20
CA THR A 156 -2.17 -0.98 -7.97
C THR A 156 -2.22 -1.94 -9.15
N GLU A 157 -3.36 -2.03 -9.84
CA GLU A 157 -3.50 -2.89 -11.03
C GLU A 157 -2.72 -2.34 -12.23
N ARG A 158 -2.90 -1.05 -12.56
CA ARG A 158 -2.25 -0.43 -13.72
C ARG A 158 -0.75 -0.31 -13.55
N CYS A 159 -0.29 0.11 -12.37
CA CYS A 159 1.14 0.24 -12.10
C CYS A 159 1.87 -1.12 -12.11
N PHE A 160 1.20 -2.20 -11.72
CA PHE A 160 1.77 -3.55 -11.85
C PHE A 160 1.97 -3.97 -13.31
N GLN A 161 1.11 -3.53 -14.24
CA GLN A 161 1.26 -3.82 -15.67
C GLN A 161 2.35 -2.99 -16.36
N VAL A 162 2.78 -1.89 -15.73
CA VAL A 162 3.87 -1.03 -16.22
C VAL A 162 5.25 -1.59 -15.80
N GLY A 163 5.34 -2.11 -14.57
CA GLY A 163 6.58 -2.70 -14.04
C GLY A 163 6.84 -4.10 -14.56
#